data_AF-A0A821VPT2-F1
#
_entry.id   AF-A0A821VPT2-F1
#
_cell.length_a   1.000
_cell.length_b   1.000
_cell.length_c   1.000
_cell.angle_alpha   90.00
_cell.angle_beta   90.00
_cell.angle_gamma   90.00
#
_symmetry.space_group_name_H-M   'P 1'
#
loop_
_entity.id
_entity.type
_entity.pdbx_description
1 polymer ?
#
loop_
_entity_poly.entity_id
_entity_poly.type
_entity_poly.pdbx_seq_one_letter_code
_entity_poly.pdbx_strand_id
1 'polypeptide(L)'
;VTQSAYPNGLFVDALGTLYVAESKNDRVMRWVQGAKQGTLLVGGNSRGAEANQLDSPLGLSFDRQGNLYVAEYGNNRVQRFSIA
;
A
#
# COMPACT_ATOMS: atom_id res chain seq x y z
N VAL A 1 -17.60 -4.44 5.01
CA VAL A 1 -16.51 -5.08 4.24
C VAL A 1 -16.13 -4.11 3.13
N THR A 2 -15.03 -3.37 3.27
CA THR A 2 -14.54 -2.55 2.15
C THR A 2 -13.96 -3.52 1.12
N GLN A 3 -14.56 -3.53 -0.06
CA GLN A 3 -14.17 -4.40 -1.15
C GLN A 3 -12.72 -4.10 -1.56
N SER A 4 -11.84 -5.10 -1.46
CA SER A 4 -10.50 -5.02 -2.06
C SER A 4 -10.66 -5.13 -3.56
N ALA A 5 -10.20 -4.11 -4.29
CA ALA A 5 -10.35 -4.07 -5.73
C ALA A 5 -8.96 -4.16 -6.38
N TYR A 6 -8.70 -5.32 -7.00
CA TYR A 6 -7.44 -5.66 -7.68
C TYR A 6 -6.22 -5.61 -6.75
N PRO A 7 -6.13 -6.54 -5.77
CA PRO A 7 -4.92 -6.70 -4.99
C PRO A 7 -3.81 -7.27 -5.89
N ASN A 8 -2.75 -6.49 -6.12
CA ASN A 8 -1.65 -6.90 -7.01
C ASN A 8 -0.37 -7.27 -6.26
N GLY A 9 -0.03 -6.51 -5.23
CA GLY A 9 1.16 -6.72 -4.41
C GLY A 9 0.78 -6.97 -2.97
N LEU A 10 1.49 -7.89 -2.31
CA LEU A 10 1.39 -8.10 -0.87
C LEU A 10 2.76 -8.19 -0.22
N PHE A 11 2.81 -7.83 1.07
CA PHE A 11 3.95 -8.03 1.94
C PHE A 11 3.45 -8.45 3.33
N VAL A 12 4.17 -9.34 4.01
CA VAL A 12 3.88 -9.73 5.39
C VAL A 12 5.13 -9.48 6.22
N ASP A 13 5.00 -8.71 7.30
CA ASP A 13 6.12 -8.45 8.21
C ASP A 13 6.34 -9.60 9.21
N ALA A 14 7.40 -9.49 10.02
CA ALA A 14 7.73 -10.49 11.03
C ALA A 14 6.69 -10.60 12.17
N LEU A 15 5.81 -9.62 12.32
CA LEU A 15 4.71 -9.60 13.30
C LEU A 15 3.42 -10.20 12.71
N GLY A 16 3.43 -10.61 11.44
CA GLY A 16 2.25 -11.14 10.75
C GLY A 16 1.28 -10.06 10.26
N THR A 17 1.70 -8.79 10.22
CA THR A 17 0.91 -7.72 9.58
C THR A 17 0.94 -7.92 8.07
N LEU A 18 -0.23 -8.02 7.45
CA LEU A 18 -0.41 -8.09 6.00
C LEU A 18 -0.57 -6.68 5.43
N TYR A 19 0.17 -6.38 4.37
CA TYR A 19 0.09 -5.16 3.58
C TYR A 19 -0.32 -5.52 2.17
N VAL A 20 -1.26 -4.78 1.58
CA VAL A 20 -1.79 -5.06 0.24
C VAL A 20 -1.87 -3.77 -0.57
N ALA A 21 -1.32 -3.80 -1.78
CA ALA A 21 -1.50 -2.77 -2.79
C ALA A 21 -2.82 -3.02 -3.55
N GLU A 22 -3.77 -2.11 -3.43
CA GLU A 22 -5.05 -2.16 -4.11
C GLU A 22 -5.03 -1.22 -5.31
N SER A 23 -4.69 -1.75 -6.48
CA SER A 23 -4.34 -0.91 -7.62
C SER A 23 -5.54 -0.15 -8.21
N LYS A 24 -6.75 -0.69 -8.09
CA LYS A 24 -7.97 0.01 -8.57
C LYS A 24 -8.41 1.11 -7.61
N ASN A 25 -8.04 1.00 -6.34
CA ASN A 25 -8.38 1.96 -5.30
C ASN A 25 -7.24 2.96 -5.04
N ASP A 26 -6.14 2.86 -5.80
CA ASP A 26 -4.96 3.73 -5.70
C ASP A 26 -4.48 3.90 -4.23
N ARG A 27 -4.39 2.78 -3.50
CA ARG A 27 -4.07 2.78 -2.08
C ARG A 27 -3.31 1.54 -1.62
N VAL A 28 -2.67 1.65 -0.47
CA VAL A 28 -2.11 0.53 0.28
C VAL A 28 -2.88 0.39 1.59
N MET A 29 -3.32 -0.83 1.88
CA MET A 29 -4.06 -1.18 3.08
C MET A 29 -3.21 -2.13 3.95
N ARG A 30 -3.40 -2.09 5.27
CA ARG A 30 -2.77 -3.05 6.21
C ARG A 30 -3.79 -3.74 7.12
N TRP A 31 -3.49 -4.97 7.50
CA TRP A 31 -4.22 -5.80 8.45
C TRP A 31 -3.27 -6.38 9.48
N VAL A 32 -3.49 -6.08 10.75
CA VAL A 32 -2.80 -6.80 11.84
C VAL A 32 -3.40 -8.20 12.01
N GLN A 33 -2.65 -9.12 12.61
CA GLN A 33 -3.10 -10.49 12.83
C GLN A 33 -4.47 -10.54 13.51
N GLY A 34 -5.42 -11.27 12.92
CA GLY A 34 -6.79 -11.41 13.42
C GLY A 34 -7.74 -10.26 13.09
N ALA A 35 -7.26 -9.19 12.43
CA ALA A 35 -8.13 -8.09 12.01
C ALA A 35 -9.13 -8.54 10.93
N LYS A 36 -10.41 -8.23 11.15
CA LYS A 36 -11.49 -8.49 10.18
C LYS A 36 -11.61 -7.40 9.10
N GLN A 37 -10.94 -6.27 9.29
CA GLN A 37 -10.99 -5.11 8.41
C GLN A 37 -9.60 -4.49 8.29
N GLY A 38 -9.32 -3.93 7.11
CA GLY A 38 -8.05 -3.28 6.83
C GLY A 38 -8.09 -1.82 7.25
N THR A 39 -6.91 -1.29 7.51
CA THR A 39 -6.69 0.14 7.75
C THR A 39 -5.93 0.74 6.58
N LEU A 40 -6.33 1.94 6.15
CA LEU A 40 -5.61 2.68 5.12
C LEU A 40 -4.22 3.02 5.65
N LEU A 41 -3.18 2.71 4.86
CA LEU A 41 -1.80 3.01 5.21
C LEU A 41 -1.32 4.26 4.45
N VAL A 42 -1.40 4.23 3.13
CA VAL A 42 -1.02 5.34 2.23
C VAL A 42 -1.92 5.35 0.99
N GLY A 43 -1.99 6.49 0.30
CA GLY A 43 -2.87 6.67 -0.85
C GLY A 43 -4.34 6.84 -0.46
N GLY A 44 -5.25 6.51 -1.38
CA GLY A 44 -6.69 6.59 -1.16
C GLY A 44 -7.28 8.01 -1.17
N ASN A 45 -6.45 9.04 -1.37
CA ASN A 45 -6.84 10.45 -1.46
C ASN A 45 -6.89 10.92 -2.92
N SER A 46 -7.62 10.17 -3.76
CA SER A 46 -7.65 10.25 -5.23
C SER A 46 -6.35 9.84 -5.94
N ARG A 47 -6.49 9.38 -7.18
CA ARG A 47 -5.39 9.09 -8.09
C ARG A 47 -4.59 10.37 -8.39
N GLY A 48 -3.28 10.28 -8.40
CA GLY A 48 -2.42 11.38 -8.82
C GLY A 48 -0.95 11.16 -8.53
N ALA A 49 -0.14 12.20 -8.71
CA ALA A 49 1.31 12.17 -8.57
C ALA A 49 1.82 12.99 -7.38
N GLU A 50 0.94 13.65 -6.62
CA GLU A 50 1.34 14.43 -5.45
C GLU A 50 1.79 13.54 -4.28
N ALA A 51 2.22 14.18 -3.19
CA ALA A 51 2.54 13.49 -1.95
C ALA A 51 1.32 12.70 -1.45
N ASN A 52 1.51 11.41 -1.17
CA ASN A 52 0.46 10.51 -0.71
C ASN A 52 -0.71 10.32 -1.69
N GLN A 53 -0.48 10.59 -2.98
CA GLN A 53 -1.31 10.10 -4.08
C GLN A 53 -0.56 8.99 -4.81
N LEU A 54 -1.31 7.98 -5.26
CA LEU A 54 -0.78 6.86 -6.01
C LEU A 54 -1.49 6.76 -7.36
N ASP A 55 -0.83 6.13 -8.33
CA ASP A 55 -1.50 5.64 -9.54
C ASP A 55 -1.10 4.19 -9.81
N SER A 56 -2.07 3.29 -9.67
CA SER A 56 -1.94 1.87 -9.97
C SER A 56 -0.75 1.22 -9.22
N PRO A 57 -0.72 1.26 -7.87
CA PRO A 57 0.34 0.61 -7.11
C PRO A 57 0.31 -0.91 -7.31
N LEU A 58 1.46 -1.50 -7.65
CA LEU A 58 1.58 -2.93 -7.95
C LEU A 58 2.49 -3.68 -6.97
N GLY A 59 3.58 -3.06 -6.53
CA GLY A 59 4.60 -3.71 -5.71
C GLY A 59 4.82 -2.98 -4.39
N LEU A 60 5.10 -3.74 -3.33
CA LEU A 60 5.42 -3.22 -2.00
C LEU A 60 6.72 -3.84 -1.49
N SER A 61 7.53 -3.05 -0.81
CA SER A 61 8.68 -3.53 -0.04
C SER A 61 8.96 -2.62 1.14
N PHE A 62 9.54 -3.16 2.20
CA PHE A 62 9.98 -2.39 3.37
C PHE A 62 11.50 -2.45 3.50
N ASP A 63 12.13 -1.33 3.86
CA ASP A 63 13.51 -1.35 4.33
C ASP A 63 13.62 -1.70 5.83
N ARG A 64 14.85 -1.84 6.32
CA ARG A 64 15.11 -2.20 7.73
C ARG A 64 14.72 -1.10 8.71
N GLN A 65 14.51 0.13 8.24
CA GLN A 65 14.03 1.25 9.06
C GLN A 65 12.49 1.32 9.07
N GLY A 66 11.81 0.42 8.36
CA GLY A 66 10.35 0.40 8.28
C GLY A 66 9.77 1.38 7.26
N ASN A 67 10.58 1.97 6.37
CA ASN A 67 10.03 2.77 5.28
C ASN A 67 9.41 1.86 4.24
N LEU A 68 8.22 2.23 3.77
CA LEU A 68 7.52 1.54 2.70
C LEU A 68 7.94 2.11 1.34
N TYR A 69 8.24 1.23 0.40
CA TYR A 69 8.46 1.54 -1.00
C TYR A 69 7.30 0.98 -1.81
N VAL A 70 6.66 1.82 -2.61
CA VAL A 70 5.54 1.46 -3.47
C VAL A 70 5.94 1.67 -4.91
N ALA A 71 5.90 0.60 -5.71
CA ALA A 71 6.08 0.67 -7.15
C ALA A 71 4.75 1.00 -7.83
N GLU A 72 4.70 2.12 -8.54
CA GLU A 72 3.51 2.66 -9.18
C GLU A 72 3.60 2.48 -10.70
N TYR A 73 2.66 1.72 -11.26
CA TYR A 73 2.61 1.50 -12.71
C TYR A 73 2.17 2.75 -13.46
N GLY A 74 1.15 3.47 -12.98
CA GLY A 74 0.60 4.60 -13.71
C GLY A 74 1.51 5.82 -13.71
N ASN A 75 2.24 6.03 -12.62
CA ASN A 75 3.18 7.14 -12.48
C ASN A 75 4.61 6.82 -12.94
N ASN A 76 4.90 5.58 -13.36
CA ASN A 76 6.25 5.12 -13.74
C ASN A 76 7.33 5.45 -12.69
N ARG A 77 7.02 5.25 -11.41
CA ARG A 77 7.91 5.63 -10.30
C ARG A 77 7.88 4.63 -9.16
N VAL A 78 8.85 4.79 -8.26
CA VAL A 78 8.80 4.22 -6.91
C VAL A 78 8.70 5.37 -5.91
N GLN A 79 7.70 5.34 -5.04
CA GLN A 79 7.54 6.33 -3.96
C GLN A 79 7.90 5.69 -2.62
N ARG A 80 8.67 6.41 -1.81
CA ARG A 80 9.04 6.02 -0.45
C ARG A 80 8.18 6.77 0.57
N PHE A 81 7.68 6.05 1.55
CA PHE A 81 6.90 6.58 2.66
C PHE A 81 7.56 6.25 4.00
N SER A 82 7.64 7.25 4.87
CA SER A 82 8.02 7.05 6.27
C SER A 82 6.77 6.68 7.06
N ILE A 83 6.69 5.44 7.55
CA ILE A 83 5.50 4.85 8.18
C ILE A 83 5.65 4.81 9.72
N ALA A 84 6.28 5.84 10.29
CA ALA A 84 6.63 5.92 11.71
C ALA A 84 5.46 5.57 12.65
#